data_AF-A0A4P6F3G8-F1
#
_entry.id   AF-A0A4P6F3G8-F1
#
_cell.length_a   1.000
_cell.length_b   1.000
_cell.length_c   1.000
_cell.angle_alpha   90.00
_cell.angle_beta   90.00
_cell.angle_gamma   90.00
#
_symmetry.space_group_name_H-M   'P 1'
#
loop_
_entity.id
_entity.type
_entity.pdbx_description
1 polymer ?
#
loop_
_entity_poly.entity_id
_entity_poly.type
_entity_poly.pdbx_seq_one_letter_code
_entity_poly.pdbx_strand_id
1 'polypeptide(L)'
;MRRPSGRPNASDGASQRAPRWSPRTPCTPCTPSSPTSPGCSPRTRARPTPWPPGPKQARSAGLPSLHSFVRGLGQHQNPVVAAVTLPHHNGRTEGVNTRTKMLKRQMYGRAGFDLLPHRILLTV
;
A
#
# COMPACT_ATOMS: atom_id res chain seq x y z
N MET A 1 61.78 7.25 -5.70
CA MET A 1 61.52 6.22 -6.72
C MET A 1 60.15 6.48 -7.34
N ARG A 2 60.12 6.90 -8.61
CA ARG A 2 58.89 7.08 -9.40
C ARG A 2 58.52 5.73 -10.03
N ARG A 3 57.29 5.27 -9.81
CA ARG A 3 56.69 4.11 -10.49
C ARG A 3 55.28 4.49 -10.95
N PRO A 4 54.78 3.85 -12.02
CA PRO A 4 54.20 4.56 -13.15
C PRO A 4 52.67 4.62 -13.14
N SER A 5 52.21 5.57 -13.92
CA SER A 5 50.86 5.78 -14.44
C SER A 5 50.22 4.51 -15.00
N GLY A 6 49.06 4.15 -14.44
CA GLY A 6 48.07 3.31 -15.08
C GLY A 6 46.69 3.78 -14.63
N ARG A 7 46.08 4.68 -15.42
CA ARG A 7 44.67 5.05 -15.24
C ARG A 7 43.83 3.83 -15.63
N PRO A 8 42.96 3.28 -14.76
CA PRO A 8 42.01 2.28 -15.20
C PRO A 8 41.00 2.94 -16.15
N ASN A 9 40.77 2.29 -17.30
CA ASN A 9 39.82 2.72 -18.33
C ASN A 9 38.39 2.73 -17.77
N ALA A 10 37.64 3.77 -18.10
CA ALA A 10 36.31 4.09 -17.59
C ALA A 10 35.16 3.29 -18.26
N SER A 11 35.39 2.02 -18.63
CA SER A 11 34.44 1.25 -19.45
C SER A 11 33.81 0.03 -18.76
N ASP A 12 34.32 -0.42 -17.61
CA ASP A 12 33.89 -1.68 -17.00
C ASP A 12 33.21 -1.43 -15.65
N GLY A 13 31.88 -1.56 -15.62
CA GLY A 13 31.12 -1.55 -14.37
C GLY A 13 29.76 -0.87 -14.40
N ALA A 14 29.06 -0.82 -15.54
CA ALA A 14 27.62 -0.52 -15.56
C ALA A 14 26.83 -1.72 -15.00
N SER A 15 26.98 -1.99 -13.70
CA SER A 15 26.11 -2.90 -12.95
C SER A 15 24.75 -2.24 -12.75
N GLN A 16 23.91 -2.44 -13.76
CA GLN A 16 22.45 -2.59 -13.70
C GLN A 16 21.79 -2.18 -12.37
N ARG A 17 21.63 -0.87 -12.14
CA ARG A 17 20.55 -0.37 -11.28
C ARG A 17 19.31 -0.25 -12.15
N ALA A 18 18.48 -1.28 -12.15
CA ALA A 18 17.14 -1.19 -12.74
C ALA A 18 16.35 -0.05 -12.08
N PRO A 19 15.68 0.85 -12.83
CA PRO A 19 14.75 1.79 -12.23
C PRO A 19 13.58 1.00 -11.62
N ARG A 20 13.38 1.16 -10.31
CA ARG A 20 12.33 0.50 -9.48
C ARG A 20 10.89 0.84 -9.91
N TRP A 21 10.70 1.66 -10.94
CA TRP A 21 9.40 2.15 -11.38
C TRP A 21 9.39 2.16 -12.91
N SER A 22 8.87 1.10 -13.52
CA SER A 22 8.52 1.13 -14.94
C SER A 22 7.43 2.19 -15.15
N PRO A 23 7.52 3.02 -16.20
CA PRO A 23 6.44 3.92 -16.56
C PRO A 23 5.22 3.07 -16.93
N ARG A 24 4.05 3.41 -16.39
CA ARG A 24 2.78 2.79 -16.76
C ARG A 24 2.62 2.97 -18.28
N THR A 25 2.65 1.86 -19.01
CA THR A 25 2.22 1.85 -20.42
C THR A 25 0.80 2.42 -20.47
N PRO A 26 0.50 3.37 -21.37
CA PRO A 26 -0.86 3.87 -21.51
C PRO A 26 -1.74 2.70 -21.98
N CYS A 27 -2.83 2.46 -21.25
CA CYS A 27 -3.83 1.49 -21.65
C CYS A 27 -4.46 1.94 -22.97
N THR A 28 -4.27 1.17 -24.02
CA THR A 28 -5.01 1.31 -25.28
C THR A 28 -6.52 1.18 -24.99
N PRO A 29 -7.39 2.05 -25.54
CA PRO A 29 -8.83 1.95 -25.29
C PRO A 29 -9.37 0.66 -25.94
N CYS A 30 -9.98 -0.20 -25.13
CA CYS A 30 -10.60 -1.43 -25.59
C CYS A 30 -11.95 -1.14 -26.24
N THR A 31 -12.09 -1.44 -27.53
CA THR A 31 -13.37 -1.45 -28.25
C THR A 31 -14.23 -2.64 -27.79
N PRO A 32 -15.54 -2.47 -27.50
CA PRO A 32 -16.36 -3.53 -26.94
C PRO A 32 -16.97 -4.39 -28.05
N SER A 33 -16.24 -5.41 -28.49
CA SER A 33 -16.82 -6.42 -29.37
C SER A 33 -16.08 -7.76 -29.20
N SER A 34 -16.39 -8.49 -28.12
CA SER A 34 -16.42 -9.96 -28.05
C SER A 34 -16.54 -10.44 -26.58
N PRO A 35 -17.52 -11.30 -26.23
CA PRO A 35 -17.81 -11.73 -24.85
C PRO A 35 -16.87 -12.81 -24.28
N THR A 36 -15.78 -13.17 -24.96
CA THR A 36 -14.84 -14.21 -24.52
C THR A 36 -13.42 -13.66 -24.51
N SER A 37 -13.11 -12.81 -23.54
CA SER A 37 -11.73 -12.41 -23.22
C SER A 37 -11.29 -13.07 -21.91
N PRO A 38 -10.29 -13.97 -21.89
CA PRO A 38 -9.68 -14.46 -20.67
C PRO A 38 -8.67 -13.41 -20.19
N GLY A 39 -9.15 -12.31 -19.62
CA GLY A 39 -8.27 -11.21 -19.20
C GLY A 39 -8.79 -10.35 -18.08
N CYS A 40 -10.11 -10.25 -17.93
CA CYS A 40 -10.73 -9.67 -16.74
C CYS A 40 -11.30 -10.81 -15.91
N SER A 41 -10.42 -11.52 -15.20
CA SER A 41 -10.89 -12.28 -14.05
C SER A 41 -11.42 -11.25 -13.04
N PRO A 42 -12.72 -11.24 -12.70
CA PRO A 42 -13.13 -10.57 -11.48
C PRO A 42 -12.24 -11.18 -10.40
N ARG A 43 -11.65 -10.37 -9.53
CA ARG A 43 -10.97 -10.93 -8.35
C ARG A 43 -12.07 -11.58 -7.51
N THR A 44 -12.42 -12.81 -7.84
CA THR A 44 -13.44 -13.63 -7.18
C THR A 44 -12.86 -13.88 -5.81
N ARG A 45 -13.25 -13.05 -4.84
CA ARG A 45 -12.89 -13.32 -3.45
C ARG A 45 -13.53 -14.65 -3.13
N ALA A 46 -12.68 -15.62 -2.83
CA ALA A 46 -13.10 -16.91 -2.34
C ALA A 46 -14.14 -16.72 -1.23
N ARG A 47 -15.10 -17.63 -1.14
CA ARG A 47 -16.08 -17.67 -0.05
C ARG A 47 -15.36 -17.38 1.28
N PRO A 48 -15.88 -16.49 2.13
CA PRO A 48 -15.24 -16.21 3.41
C PRO A 48 -15.12 -17.52 4.17
N THR A 49 -13.88 -17.95 4.42
CA THR A 49 -13.61 -19.09 5.27
C THR A 49 -14.14 -18.79 6.67
N PRO A 50 -14.65 -19.79 7.40
CA PRO A 50 -14.94 -19.63 8.82
C PRO A 50 -13.70 -19.06 9.50
N TRP A 51 -13.90 -18.08 10.39
CA TRP A 51 -12.81 -17.46 11.14
C TRP A 51 -11.96 -18.58 11.79
N PRO A 52 -10.62 -18.58 11.64
CA PRO A 52 -9.76 -19.59 12.24
C PRO A 52 -9.98 -19.62 13.76
N PRO A 53 -9.70 -20.74 14.44
CA PRO A 53 -10.15 -20.93 15.81
C PRO A 53 -9.55 -19.77 16.64
N GLY A 54 -10.45 -19.04 17.31
CA GLY A 54 -10.34 -17.58 17.39
C GLY A 54 -9.44 -17.00 18.49
N PRO A 55 -9.63 -15.71 18.85
CA PRO A 55 -8.90 -14.97 19.88
C PRO A 55 -8.81 -15.68 21.26
N LYS A 56 -9.60 -16.73 21.49
CA LYS A 56 -9.51 -17.61 22.67
C LYS A 56 -8.17 -18.36 22.76
N GLN A 57 -7.63 -18.89 21.67
CA GLN A 57 -6.33 -19.59 21.69
C GLN A 57 -5.15 -18.63 21.83
N ALA A 58 -5.24 -17.45 21.21
CA ALA A 58 -4.21 -16.43 21.37
C ALA A 58 -4.14 -15.90 22.81
N ARG A 59 -5.26 -15.94 23.56
CA ARG A 59 -5.27 -15.67 25.01
C ARG A 59 -4.66 -16.80 25.84
N SER A 60 -4.81 -18.07 25.43
CA SER A 60 -4.22 -19.21 26.14
C SER A 60 -2.72 -19.40 25.87
N ALA A 61 -2.19 -18.78 24.80
CA ALA A 61 -0.77 -18.82 24.46
C ALA A 61 0.13 -18.00 25.41
N GLY A 62 -0.43 -17.30 26.39
CA GLY A 62 0.34 -16.68 27.49
C GLY A 62 1.26 -15.53 27.06
N LEU A 63 0.84 -14.72 26.07
CA LEU A 63 1.60 -13.56 25.58
C LEU A 63 0.93 -12.24 26.01
N PRO A 64 1.29 -11.65 27.18
CA PRO A 64 0.69 -10.44 27.76
C PRO A 64 0.52 -9.28 26.78
N SER A 65 1.53 -9.06 25.94
CA SER A 65 1.57 -7.99 24.93
C SER A 65 0.52 -8.15 23.83
N LEU A 66 0.06 -9.38 23.58
CA LEU A 66 -0.90 -9.68 22.51
C LEU A 66 -2.36 -9.63 22.99
N HIS A 67 -2.63 -9.67 24.30
CA HIS A 67 -4.00 -9.72 24.83
C HIS A 67 -4.85 -8.51 24.41
N SER A 68 -4.25 -7.31 24.37
CA SER A 68 -4.94 -6.08 23.95
C SER A 68 -5.33 -6.12 22.47
N PHE A 69 -4.42 -6.60 21.62
CA PHE A 69 -4.65 -6.78 20.19
C PHE A 69 -5.73 -7.83 19.91
N VAL A 70 -5.63 -8.99 20.57
CA VAL A 70 -6.59 -10.09 20.47
C VAL A 70 -7.98 -9.68 20.96
N ARG A 71 -8.05 -8.84 22.01
CA ARG A 71 -9.30 -8.23 22.49
C ARG A 71 -9.90 -7.28 21.45
N GLY A 72 -9.09 -6.42 20.84
CA GLY A 72 -9.53 -5.52 19.77
C GLY A 72 -10.04 -6.28 18.53
N LEU A 73 -9.36 -7.35 18.12
CA LEU A 73 -9.82 -8.21 17.02
C LEU A 73 -11.17 -8.86 17.31
N GLY A 74 -11.41 -9.29 18.54
CA GLY A 74 -12.71 -9.82 18.95
C GLY A 74 -13.85 -8.80 18.81
N GLN A 75 -13.59 -7.53 19.10
CA GLN A 75 -14.58 -6.45 18.97
C GLN A 75 -14.88 -6.07 17.51
N HIS A 76 -13.92 -6.26 16.60
CA HIS A 76 -14.03 -5.89 15.18
C HIS A 76 -14.23 -7.07 14.22
N GLN A 77 -14.69 -8.21 14.72
CA GLN A 77 -14.87 -9.40 13.89
C GLN A 77 -15.80 -9.16 12.68
N ASN A 78 -16.97 -8.56 12.90
CA ASN A 78 -17.95 -8.29 11.83
C ASN A 78 -17.43 -7.35 10.72
N PRO A 79 -16.88 -6.17 11.03
CA PRO A 79 -16.33 -5.29 9.99
C PRO A 79 -15.12 -5.89 9.27
N VAL A 80 -14.31 -6.74 9.93
CA VAL A 80 -13.19 -7.44 9.27
C VAL A 80 -13.69 -8.47 8.27
N VAL A 81 -14.70 -9.27 8.63
CA VAL A 81 -15.35 -10.22 7.71
C VAL A 81 -15.96 -9.47 6.52
N ALA A 82 -16.64 -8.36 6.78
CA ALA A 82 -17.20 -7.51 5.73
C ALA A 82 -16.11 -6.95 4.81
N ALA A 83 -15.01 -6.43 5.35
CA ALA A 83 -13.91 -5.86 4.55
C ALA A 83 -13.23 -6.88 3.62
N VAL A 84 -13.16 -8.15 4.03
CA VAL A 84 -12.57 -9.23 3.21
C VAL A 84 -13.59 -9.80 2.22
N THR A 85 -14.88 -9.79 2.56
CA THR A 85 -15.94 -10.37 1.72
C THR A 85 -16.43 -9.41 0.65
N LEU A 86 -16.61 -8.13 0.98
CA LEU A 86 -17.13 -7.13 0.06
C LEU A 86 -16.06 -6.67 -0.95
N PRO A 87 -16.46 -6.24 -2.16
CA PRO A 87 -15.54 -5.72 -3.15
C PRO A 87 -14.99 -4.31 -2.81
N HIS A 88 -15.35 -3.77 -1.65
CA HIS A 88 -15.07 -2.38 -1.27
C HIS A 88 -13.67 -2.27 -0.68
N HIS A 89 -12.92 -1.25 -1.07
CA HIS A 89 -11.55 -1.01 -0.63
C HIS A 89 -11.38 0.42 -0.14
N ASN A 90 -10.60 0.61 0.92
CA ASN A 90 -10.33 1.93 1.49
C ASN A 90 -9.26 2.74 0.73
N GLY A 91 -8.81 2.29 -0.45
CA GLY A 91 -7.65 2.87 -1.15
C GLY A 91 -7.79 4.36 -1.48
N ARG A 92 -9.00 4.83 -1.83
CA ARG A 92 -9.26 6.27 -2.04
C ARG A 92 -9.03 7.08 -0.76
N THR A 93 -9.59 6.60 0.35
CA THR A 93 -9.50 7.23 1.67
C THR A 93 -8.06 7.19 2.22
N GLU A 94 -7.35 6.09 1.98
CA GLU A 94 -5.93 5.93 2.33
C GLU A 94 -5.04 6.89 1.54
N GLY A 95 -5.32 7.10 0.26
CA GLY A 95 -4.63 8.09 -0.57
C GLY A 95 -4.82 9.51 -0.05
N VAL A 96 -6.06 9.90 0.28
CA VAL A 96 -6.36 11.23 0.84
C VAL A 96 -5.65 11.40 2.20
N ASN A 97 -5.70 10.40 3.08
CA ASN A 97 -5.05 10.50 4.40
C ASN A 97 -3.51 10.63 4.27
N THR A 98 -2.92 9.94 3.29
CA THR A 98 -1.47 9.93 3.07
C THR A 98 -1.02 11.29 2.54
N ARG A 99 -1.80 11.84 1.60
CA ARG A 99 -1.58 13.18 1.05
C ARG A 99 -1.69 14.26 2.13
N THR A 100 -2.74 14.22 2.95
CA THR A 100 -2.92 15.17 4.05
C THR A 100 -1.78 15.08 5.07
N LYS A 101 -1.35 13.86 5.43
CA LYS A 101 -0.19 13.65 6.31
C LYS A 101 1.11 14.16 5.69
N MET A 102 1.32 13.93 4.40
CA MET A 102 2.49 14.41 3.67
C MET A 102 2.56 15.94 3.67
N LEU A 103 1.43 16.60 3.39
CA LEU A 103 1.34 18.06 3.39
C LEU A 103 1.66 18.66 4.76
N LYS A 104 1.13 18.07 5.83
CA LYS A 104 1.43 18.49 7.21
C LYS A 104 2.91 18.29 7.57
N ARG A 105 3.56 17.24 7.06
CA ARG A 105 5.01 16.97 7.24
C ARG A 105 5.87 17.99 6.49
N GLN A 106 5.51 18.33 5.25
CA GLN A 106 6.21 19.36 4.46
C GLN A 106 6.14 20.74 5.14
N MET A 107 5.09 20.99 5.91
CA MET A 107 4.91 22.23 6.67
C MET A 107 5.53 22.17 8.08
N TYR A 108 6.30 21.12 8.40
CA TYR A 108 6.94 20.93 9.71
C TYR A 108 5.99 21.11 10.90
N GLY A 109 4.74 20.68 10.75
CA GLY A 109 3.71 20.80 11.79
C GLY A 109 3.11 22.20 11.98
N ARG A 110 3.49 23.19 11.16
CA ARG A 110 2.94 24.56 11.19
C ARG A 110 1.54 24.66 10.57
N ALA A 111 1.07 23.61 9.92
CA ALA A 111 -0.28 23.53 9.37
C ALA A 111 -1.30 23.22 10.49
N GLY A 112 -1.90 24.27 11.05
CA GLY A 112 -3.07 24.19 11.94
C GLY A 112 -4.37 23.85 11.19
N PHE A 113 -5.50 23.89 11.89
CA PHE A 113 -6.81 23.58 11.31
C PHE A 113 -7.24 24.55 10.21
N ASP A 114 -6.83 25.81 10.26
CA ASP A 114 -7.17 26.79 9.22
C ASP A 114 -6.25 26.67 8.00
N LEU A 115 -4.95 26.46 8.21
CA LEU A 115 -3.96 26.48 7.13
C LEU A 115 -3.94 25.20 6.29
N LEU A 116 -4.26 24.05 6.89
CA LEU A 116 -4.22 22.76 6.21
C LEU A 116 -5.28 22.62 5.10
N PRO A 117 -6.56 23.02 5.30
CA PRO A 117 -7.57 23.03 4.24
C PRO A 117 -7.19 23.92 3.06
N HIS A 118 -6.70 25.14 3.30
CA HIS A 118 -6.25 26.05 2.24
C HIS A 118 -5.17 25.40 1.39
N ARG A 119 -4.21 24.72 2.03
CA ARG A 119 -3.13 24.03 1.31
C ARG A 119 -3.62 22.78 0.56
N ILE A 120 -4.60 22.04 1.09
CA ILE A 120 -5.20 20.91 0.37
C ILE A 120 -5.85 21.42 -0.92
N LEU A 121 -6.66 22.48 -0.85
CA LEU A 121 -7.33 23.09 -1.99
C LEU A 121 -6.38 23.64 -3.07
N LEU A 122 -5.18 24.10 -2.68
CA LEU A 122 -4.18 24.58 -3.65
C LEU A 122 -3.41 23.46 -4.35
N THR A 123 -3.48 22.24 -3.84
CA THR A 123 -2.72 21.12 -4.41
C THR A 123 -3.56 20.21 -5.29
N VAL A 124 -4.90 20.25 -5.16
CA VAL A 124 -5.81 19.33 -5.88
C VAL A 124 -5.72 19.45 -7.39
#